data_AF-A0A0C3JFX2-F1
#
_entry.id   AF-A0A0C3JFX2-F1
#
_cell.length_a   1.000
_cell.length_b   1.000
_cell.length_c   1.000
_cell.angle_alpha   90.00
_cell.angle_beta   90.00
_cell.angle_gamma   90.00
#
_symmetry.space_group_name_H-M   'P 1'
#
loop_
_entity.id
_entity.type
_entity.pdbx_description
1 polymer ?
#
loop_
_entity_poly.entity_id
_entity_poly.type
_entity_poly.pdbx_seq_one_letter_code
_entity_poly.pdbx_strand_id
1 'polypeptide(L)'
;KYQHRCAVLEHMVALKKDSTNGEGDLHAWQWLLQLIHTLGEHGMSSEDSDIDNNVMTILRVKNMAWRCSIERELDIIDLQRLVNNDVFAPQGSKPIQRFHAPGNPQSLCTPVLGLPQSIYDSIWLAGLTHREWDCLKVSEELFPWMEIAIA
;
A
#
# COMPACT_ATOMS: atom_id res chain seq x y z
N LYS A 1 3.78 -9.90 -2.60
CA LYS A 1 3.84 -8.55 -1.96
C LYS A 1 2.64 -8.33 -1.04
N TYR A 2 1.41 -8.43 -1.57
CA TYR A 2 0.15 -8.34 -0.81
C TYR A 2 0.14 -9.18 0.47
N GLN A 3 0.27 -10.51 0.36
CA GLN A 3 0.24 -11.43 1.51
C GLN A 3 1.25 -11.07 2.61
N HIS A 4 2.45 -10.61 2.24
CA HIS A 4 3.45 -10.18 3.21
C HIS A 4 3.04 -8.90 3.92
N ARG A 5 2.50 -7.90 3.21
CA ARG A 5 2.01 -6.67 3.83
C ARG A 5 0.84 -6.97 4.77
N CYS A 6 -0.07 -7.87 4.38
CA CYS A 6 -1.13 -8.36 5.28
C CYS A 6 -0.54 -8.99 6.54
N ALA A 7 0.42 -9.91 6.41
CA ALA A 7 1.04 -10.57 7.56
C ALA A 7 1.75 -9.59 8.51
N VAL A 8 2.44 -8.58 7.97
CA VAL A 8 3.05 -7.50 8.78
C VAL A 8 1.97 -6.74 9.55
N LEU A 9 0.91 -6.33 8.86
CA LEU A 9 -0.17 -5.53 9.46
C LEU A 9 -0.95 -6.33 10.50
N GLU A 10 -1.30 -7.58 10.22
CA GLU A 10 -1.95 -8.48 11.18
C GLU A 10 -1.11 -8.66 12.44
N HIS A 11 0.20 -8.86 12.28
CA HIS A 11 1.13 -8.95 13.40
C HIS A 11 1.19 -7.64 14.21
N MET A 12 1.29 -6.48 13.55
CA MET A 12 1.31 -5.19 14.22
C MET A 12 0.01 -4.90 14.97
N VAL A 13 -1.14 -5.22 14.38
CA VAL A 13 -2.46 -5.11 15.03
C VAL A 13 -2.52 -6.00 16.27
N ALA A 14 -2.04 -7.25 16.19
CA ALA A 14 -1.98 -8.16 17.33
C ALA A 14 -1.09 -7.61 18.46
N LEU A 15 0.14 -7.20 18.13
CA LEU A 15 1.09 -6.60 19.10
C LEU A 15 0.51 -5.37 19.80
N LYS A 16 -0.16 -4.48 19.04
CA LYS A 16 -0.74 -3.25 19.59
C LYS A 16 -1.97 -3.52 20.45
N LYS A 17 -2.76 -4.55 20.12
CA LYS A 17 -3.92 -4.99 20.91
C LYS A 17 -3.50 -5.57 22.27
N ASP A 18 -2.36 -6.26 22.31
CA ASP A 18 -1.84 -6.87 23.54
C ASP A 18 -1.08 -5.86 24.42
N SER A 19 -0.78 -4.66 23.91
CA SER A 19 -0.04 -3.61 24.61
C SER A 19 -0.99 -2.70 25.41
N THR A 20 -0.80 -2.63 26.73
CA THR A 20 -1.65 -1.87 27.68
C THR A 20 -1.68 -0.34 27.47
N ASN A 21 -0.82 0.22 26.60
CA ASN A 21 -0.67 1.67 26.35
C ASN A 21 -1.06 2.09 24.91
N GLY A 22 -1.69 1.21 24.12
CA GLY A 22 -1.65 1.27 22.65
C GLY A 22 -2.90 1.74 21.89
N GLU A 23 -3.90 2.36 22.53
CA GLU A 23 -5.16 2.70 21.83
C GLU A 23 -4.97 3.69 20.67
N GLY A 24 -4.00 4.62 20.76
CA GLY A 24 -3.77 5.64 19.74
C GLY A 24 -3.36 5.09 18.37
N ASP A 25 -2.40 4.17 18.34
CA ASP A 25 -1.85 3.65 17.09
C ASP A 25 -2.64 2.48 16.51
N LEU A 26 -3.37 1.73 17.35
CA LEU A 26 -4.08 0.51 16.94
C LEU A 26 -5.05 0.78 15.79
N HIS A 27 -5.79 1.90 15.87
CA HIS A 27 -6.73 2.30 14.82
C HIS A 27 -6.03 2.60 13.48
N ALA A 28 -4.84 3.20 13.50
CA ALA A 28 -4.07 3.45 12.29
C ALA A 28 -3.60 2.13 11.63
N TRP A 29 -3.13 1.17 12.43
CA TRP A 29 -2.73 -0.15 11.90
C TRP A 29 -3.93 -0.95 11.37
N GLN A 30 -5.09 -0.87 12.03
CA GLN A 30 -6.32 -1.49 11.53
C GLN A 30 -6.81 -0.85 10.24
N TRP A 31 -6.73 0.48 10.13
CA TRP A 31 -7.09 1.21 8.92
C TRP A 31 -6.14 0.85 7.76
N LEU A 32 -4.82 0.78 8.00
CA LEU A 32 -3.86 0.30 7.01
C LEU A 32 -4.19 -1.12 6.54
N LEU A 33 -4.56 -2.02 7.45
CA LEU A 33 -4.97 -3.38 7.11
C LEU A 33 -6.23 -3.38 6.21
N GLN A 34 -7.23 -2.56 6.56
CA GLN A 34 -8.42 -2.38 5.73
C GLN A 34 -8.07 -1.83 4.34
N LEU A 35 -7.24 -0.79 4.25
CA LEU A 35 -6.78 -0.21 2.99
C LEU A 35 -6.14 -1.28 2.08
N ILE A 36 -5.23 -2.08 2.64
CA ILE A 36 -4.56 -3.14 1.90
C ILE A 36 -5.55 -4.21 1.43
N HIS A 37 -6.49 -4.64 2.28
CA HIS A 37 -7.53 -5.59 1.89
C HIS A 37 -8.45 -5.05 0.79
N THR A 38 -8.87 -3.79 0.87
CA THR A 38 -9.70 -3.14 -0.15
C THR A 38 -8.98 -3.09 -1.49
N LEU A 39 -7.69 -2.74 -1.51
CA LEU A 39 -6.88 -2.75 -2.74
C LEU A 39 -6.64 -4.15 -3.30
N GLY A 40 -6.59 -5.14 -2.42
CA GLY A 40 -6.31 -6.53 -2.76
C GLY A 40 -4.94 -6.72 -3.43
N GLU A 41 -4.76 -7.87 -4.06
CA GLU A 41 -3.48 -8.22 -4.71
C GLU A 41 -3.16 -7.32 -5.91
N HIS A 42 -4.17 -7.01 -6.73
CA HIS A 42 -4.01 -6.22 -7.94
C HIS A 42 -3.80 -4.72 -7.68
N GLY A 43 -4.22 -4.22 -6.50
CA GLY A 43 -3.91 -2.87 -6.03
C GLY A 43 -2.52 -2.73 -5.41
N MET A 44 -1.71 -3.81 -5.39
CA MET A 44 -0.30 -3.75 -5.05
C MET A 44 0.52 -3.59 -6.32
N SER A 45 1.26 -2.47 -6.44
CA SER A 45 2.23 -2.32 -7.52
C SER A 45 3.27 -3.46 -7.47
N SER A 46 3.16 -4.38 -8.42
CA SER A 46 3.98 -5.60 -8.52
C SER A 46 5.24 -5.34 -9.33
N GLU A 47 5.23 -4.31 -10.17
CA GLU A 47 6.34 -3.89 -11.01
C GLU A 47 7.32 -3.02 -10.21
N ASP A 48 8.50 -3.57 -9.91
CA ASP A 48 9.63 -2.84 -9.36
C ASP A 48 10.68 -2.65 -10.47
N SER A 49 11.33 -1.49 -10.52
CA SER A 49 12.55 -1.30 -11.29
C SER A 49 13.74 -1.27 -10.33
N ASP A 50 14.72 -2.14 -10.59
CA ASP A 50 15.93 -2.23 -9.78
C ASP A 50 16.85 -1.06 -10.11
N ILE A 51 17.30 -0.35 -9.08
CA ILE A 51 18.45 0.55 -9.18
C ILE A 51 19.52 0.01 -8.25
N ASP A 52 20.58 -0.49 -8.86
CA ASP A 52 21.81 -0.78 -8.16
C ASP A 52 22.65 0.50 -8.10
N ASN A 53 22.53 1.22 -6.99
CA ASN A 53 23.55 2.19 -6.65
C ASN A 53 24.63 1.40 -5.91
N ASN A 54 25.92 1.53 -6.28
CA ASN A 54 27.07 0.78 -5.74
C ASN A 54 27.21 0.71 -4.19
N VAL A 55 26.31 1.37 -3.45
CA VAL A 55 26.22 1.42 -1.99
C VAL A 55 24.97 0.68 -1.45
N MET A 56 23.85 0.66 -2.18
CA MET A 56 22.60 0.03 -1.73
C MET A 56 21.69 -0.30 -2.92
N THR A 57 21.22 -1.54 -3.01
CA THR A 57 20.18 -1.94 -3.96
C THR A 57 18.83 -1.43 -3.44
N ILE A 58 18.15 -0.58 -4.21
CA ILE A 58 16.82 -0.05 -3.87
C ILE A 58 15.85 -0.41 -5.00
N LEU A 59 14.64 -0.83 -4.62
CA LEU A 59 13.56 -1.11 -5.55
C LEU A 59 12.68 0.13 -5.71
N ARG A 60 12.63 0.72 -6.90
CA ARG A 60 11.65 1.77 -7.20
C ARG A 60 10.35 1.14 -7.64
N VAL A 61 9.29 1.42 -6.89
CA VAL A 61 7.95 0.88 -7.15
C VAL A 61 7.29 1.75 -8.22
N LYS A 62 6.75 1.14 -9.28
CA LYS A 62 6.03 1.90 -10.32
C LYS A 62 4.74 2.50 -9.75
N ASN A 63 4.43 3.73 -10.18
CA ASN A 63 3.21 4.43 -9.80
C ASN A 63 2.01 3.91 -10.57
N MET A 64 0.84 3.83 -9.94
CA MET A 64 -0.39 3.44 -10.62
C MET A 64 -1.26 4.66 -10.83
N ALA A 65 -1.36 5.14 -12.07
CA ALA A 65 -2.08 6.37 -12.41
C ALA A 65 -3.54 6.38 -11.93
N TRP A 66 -4.19 5.21 -11.82
CA TRP A 66 -5.58 5.10 -11.40
C TRP A 66 -5.78 5.16 -9.89
N ARG A 67 -4.74 4.90 -9.10
CA ARG A 67 -4.84 4.76 -7.64
C ARG A 67 -4.50 6.10 -6.99
N CYS A 68 -5.25 6.46 -5.96
CA CYS A 68 -4.92 7.61 -5.14
C CYS A 68 -3.52 7.46 -4.50
N SER A 69 -2.93 8.58 -4.13
CA SER A 69 -1.60 8.63 -3.53
C SER A 69 -1.63 7.94 -2.17
N ILE A 70 -1.01 6.77 -2.09
CA ILE A 70 -0.88 5.96 -0.86
C ILE A 70 0.57 5.53 -0.60
N GLU A 71 1.51 6.21 -1.26
CA GLU A 71 2.93 5.89 -1.22
C GLU A 71 3.45 5.92 0.21
N ARG A 72 3.00 6.90 1.00
CA ARG A 72 3.38 7.06 2.41
C ARG A 72 2.92 5.88 3.27
N GLU A 73 1.67 5.45 3.09
CA GLU A 73 1.07 4.32 3.79
C GLU A 73 1.81 3.02 3.47
N LEU A 74 2.18 2.83 2.20
CA LEU A 74 2.98 1.68 1.79
C LEU A 74 4.42 1.74 2.32
N ASP A 75 5.02 2.93 2.38
CA ASP A 75 6.35 3.14 2.97
C ASP A 75 6.36 2.76 4.45
N ILE A 76 5.34 3.15 5.22
CA ILE A 76 5.20 2.77 6.64
C ILE A 76 5.22 1.25 6.81
N ILE A 77 4.44 0.54 5.99
CA ILE A 77 4.35 -0.93 6.04
C ILE A 77 5.68 -1.58 5.62
N ASP A 78 6.28 -1.07 4.53
CA ASP A 78 7.53 -1.61 3.99
C ASP A 78 8.72 -1.31 4.92
N LEU A 79 8.73 -0.18 5.65
CA LEU A 79 9.71 0.15 6.69
C LEU A 79 9.57 -0.77 7.91
N GLN A 80 8.34 -1.00 8.37
CA GLN A 80 8.10 -1.91 9.50
C GLN A 80 8.65 -3.32 9.22
N ARG A 81 8.59 -3.75 7.95
CA ARG A 81 9.19 -5.01 7.51
C ARG A 81 10.72 -5.03 7.66
N LEU A 82 11.40 -3.91 7.45
CA LEU A 82 12.86 -3.82 7.62
C LEU A 82 13.25 -3.86 9.11
N VAL A 83 12.42 -3.26 9.97
CA VAL A 83 12.64 -3.23 11.42
C VAL A 83 12.37 -4.61 12.04
N ASN A 84 11.26 -5.25 11.67
CA ASN A 84 10.83 -6.54 12.20
C ASN A 84 11.47 -7.73 11.46
N ASN A 85 12.80 -7.71 11.28
CA ASN A 85 13.54 -8.81 10.64
C ASN A 85 13.53 -10.12 11.46
N ASP A 86 13.21 -10.03 12.75
CA ASP A 86 13.11 -11.12 13.72
C ASP A 86 11.72 -11.78 13.77
N VAL A 87 10.67 -11.06 13.35
CA VAL A 87 9.28 -11.57 13.30
C VAL A 87 9.08 -12.57 12.16
N PHE A 88 9.85 -12.45 11.08
CA PHE A 88 9.74 -13.34 9.91
C PHE A 88 10.92 -14.31 9.88
N ALA A 89 10.66 -15.55 9.48
CA ALA A 89 11.70 -16.58 9.43
C ALA A 89 12.93 -16.09 8.63
N PRO A 90 14.16 -16.33 9.11
CA PRO A 90 15.39 -15.86 8.45
C PRO A 90 15.69 -16.59 7.13
N GLN A 91 14.77 -17.41 6.62
CA GLN A 91 14.91 -18.10 5.35
C GLN A 91 14.49 -17.20 4.19
N GLY A 92 15.43 -16.92 3.30
CA GLY A 92 15.21 -16.15 2.07
C GLY A 92 16.13 -14.96 1.94
N SER A 93 15.94 -14.18 0.88
CA SER A 93 16.65 -12.91 0.70
C SER A 93 16.16 -11.88 1.73
N LYS A 94 17.11 -11.09 2.26
CA LYS A 94 16.77 -9.98 3.15
C LYS A 94 15.79 -9.04 2.46
N PRO A 95 14.81 -8.48 3.19
CA PRO A 95 13.92 -7.48 2.61
C PRO A 95 14.74 -6.29 2.10
N ILE A 96 14.55 -5.96 0.82
CA ILE A 96 15.14 -4.80 0.16
C ILE A 96 14.20 -3.61 0.37
N GLN A 97 14.78 -2.43 0.61
CA GLN A 97 14.04 -1.19 0.72
C GLN A 97 13.31 -0.88 -0.58
N ARG A 98 12.01 -0.60 -0.45
CA ARG A 98 11.17 -0.11 -1.54
C ARG A 98 11.05 1.40 -1.42
N PHE A 99 11.08 2.09 -2.55
CA PHE A 99 10.97 3.53 -2.62
C PHE A 99 9.81 3.91 -3.52
N HIS A 100 8.85 4.62 -2.94
CA HIS A 100 7.69 5.14 -3.63
C HIS A 100 7.87 6.65 -3.79
N ALA A 101 7.77 7.16 -5.03
CA ALA A 101 7.94 8.58 -5.29
C ALA A 101 7.15 9.03 -6.54
N PRO A 102 6.67 10.28 -6.59
CA PRO A 102 5.90 10.79 -7.74
C PRO A 102 6.63 10.69 -9.08
N GLY A 103 7.97 10.73 -9.08
CA GLY A 103 8.81 10.61 -10.27
C GLY A 103 9.09 9.16 -10.73
N ASN A 104 8.55 8.15 -10.05
CA ASN A 104 8.72 6.76 -10.47
C ASN A 104 7.96 6.46 -11.78
N PRO A 105 8.44 5.48 -12.59
CA PRO A 105 7.75 5.10 -13.82
C PRO A 105 6.30 4.68 -13.56
N GLN A 106 5.43 4.91 -14.54
CA GLN A 106 4.04 4.46 -14.47
C GLN A 106 3.95 2.96 -14.72
N SER A 107 3.12 2.30 -13.94
CA SER A 107 2.75 0.91 -14.10
C SER A 107 1.78 0.76 -15.27
N LEU A 108 1.85 -0.39 -15.94
CA LEU A 108 0.89 -0.76 -16.99
C LEU A 108 -0.29 -1.58 -16.43
N CYS A 109 -0.35 -1.78 -15.10
CA CYS A 109 -1.42 -2.53 -14.47
C CYS A 109 -2.77 -1.86 -14.68
N THR A 110 -3.76 -2.67 -15.06
CA THR A 110 -5.14 -2.21 -15.24
C THR A 110 -5.77 -1.81 -13.90
N PRO A 111 -6.68 -0.84 -13.89
CA PRO A 111 -7.40 -0.46 -12.68
C PRO A 111 -8.18 -1.64 -12.12
N VAL A 112 -8.19 -1.74 -10.79
CA VAL A 112 -9.03 -2.71 -10.09
C VAL A 112 -10.49 -2.22 -10.17
N LEU A 113 -11.41 -3.11 -10.49
CA LEU A 113 -12.83 -2.81 -10.60
C LEU A 113 -13.52 -2.97 -9.24
N GLY A 114 -14.60 -2.23 -9.00
CA GLY A 114 -15.40 -2.40 -7.78
C GLY A 114 -14.82 -1.75 -6.53
N LEU A 115 -13.81 -0.89 -6.66
CA LEU A 115 -13.26 -0.20 -5.48
C LEU A 115 -14.14 0.99 -5.08
N PRO A 116 -14.09 1.40 -3.80
CA PRO A 116 -14.63 2.67 -3.35
C PRO A 116 -14.03 3.84 -4.15
N GLN A 117 -14.85 4.87 -4.42
CA GLN A 117 -14.42 6.02 -5.22
C GLN A 117 -13.16 6.70 -4.68
N SER A 118 -12.99 6.77 -3.35
CA SER A 118 -11.86 7.42 -2.68
C SER A 118 -10.52 6.72 -2.89
N ILE A 119 -10.52 5.47 -3.38
CA ILE A 119 -9.29 4.74 -3.72
C ILE A 119 -8.78 5.12 -5.11
N TYR A 120 -9.64 5.62 -5.98
CA TYR A 120 -9.21 6.08 -7.30
C TYR A 120 -8.66 7.50 -7.23
N ASP A 121 -7.66 7.78 -8.06
CA ASP A 121 -7.16 9.15 -8.22
C ASP A 121 -8.23 10.04 -8.88
N SER A 122 -8.48 11.19 -8.27
CA SER A 122 -9.53 12.11 -8.71
C SER A 122 -9.26 12.74 -10.08
N ILE A 123 -7.99 12.99 -10.41
CA ILE A 123 -7.60 13.58 -11.70
C ILE A 123 -7.75 12.53 -12.80
N TRP A 124 -7.31 11.30 -12.50
CA TRP A 124 -7.48 10.16 -13.40
C TRP A 124 -8.96 9.87 -13.66
N LEU A 125 -9.80 9.83 -12.61
CA LEU A 125 -11.25 9.64 -12.75
C LEU A 125 -11.89 10.73 -13.62
N ALA A 126 -11.50 11.99 -13.45
CA ALA A 126 -12.04 13.10 -14.24
C ALA A 126 -11.66 13.02 -15.74
N GLY A 127 -10.60 12.29 -16.07
CA GLY A 127 -10.16 12.06 -17.44
C GLY A 127 -10.88 10.91 -18.16
N LEU A 128 -11.71 10.13 -17.46
CA LEU A 128 -12.37 8.96 -18.03
C LEU A 128 -13.58 9.34 -18.90
N THR A 129 -13.79 8.55 -19.95
CA THR A 129 -15.06 8.56 -20.68
C THR A 129 -16.17 7.91 -19.85
N HIS A 130 -17.43 8.24 -20.16
CA HIS A 130 -18.59 7.63 -19.51
C HIS A 130 -18.56 6.09 -19.53
N ARG A 131 -18.12 5.50 -20.65
CA ARG A 131 -18.03 4.04 -20.79
C ARG A 131 -16.97 3.44 -19.88
N GLU A 132 -15.81 4.08 -19.76
CA GLU A 132 -14.76 3.62 -18.86
C GLU A 132 -15.19 3.73 -17.41
N TRP A 133 -15.89 4.82 -17.06
CA TRP A 133 -16.44 5.02 -15.73
C TRP A 133 -17.46 3.93 -15.35
N ASP A 134 -18.41 3.61 -16.24
CA ASP A 134 -19.37 2.52 -16.04
C ASP A 134 -18.68 1.16 -15.88
N CYS A 135 -17.60 0.92 -16.64
CA CYS A 135 -16.83 -0.32 -16.58
C CYS A 135 -16.09 -0.51 -15.25
N LEU A 136 -15.73 0.57 -14.55
CA LEU A 136 -15.08 0.49 -13.24
C LEU A 136 -15.98 -0.11 -12.16
N LYS A 137 -17.31 0.00 -12.34
CA LYS A 137 -18.30 -0.47 -11.36
C LYS A 137 -17.98 0.04 -9.96
N VAL A 138 -17.67 1.34 -9.84
CA VAL A 138 -17.25 1.98 -8.60
C VAL A 138 -18.25 1.63 -7.48
N SER A 139 -17.73 1.16 -6.35
CA SER A 139 -18.56 0.80 -5.21
C SER A 139 -19.15 2.04 -4.56
N GLU A 140 -20.41 1.93 -4.13
CA GLU A 140 -21.08 2.95 -3.29
C GLU A 140 -20.59 2.94 -1.84
N GLU A 141 -19.80 1.92 -1.46
CA GLU A 141 -19.21 1.85 -0.12
C GLU A 141 -18.29 3.04 0.13
N LEU A 142 -18.53 3.71 1.25
CA LEU A 142 -17.66 4.78 1.71
C LEU A 142 -16.43 4.17 2.38
N PHE A 143 -15.25 4.49 1.86
CA PHE A 143 -13.99 4.19 2.54
C PHE A 143 -13.49 5.44 3.26
N PRO A 144 -13.63 5.53 4.60
CA PRO A 144 -13.22 6.71 5.35
C PRO A 144 -11.70 6.85 5.32
N TRP A 145 -11.23 7.99 4.84
CA TRP A 145 -9.81 8.28 4.80
C TRP A 145 -9.29 8.64 6.20
N MET A 146 -8.10 8.14 6.55
CA MET A 146 -7.42 8.46 7.79
C MET A 146 -6.10 9.12 7.48
N GLU A 147 -5.86 10.31 8.03
CA GLU A 147 -4.54 10.91 8.01
C GLU A 147 -3.68 10.27 9.11
N ILE A 148 -2.67 9.51 8.69
CA ILE A 148 -1.74 8.91 9.62
C ILE A 148 -0.66 9.93 10.00
N ALA A 149 -0.79 10.51 11.19
CA ALA A 149 0.25 11.30 11.83
C ALA A 149 1.26 10.39 12.55
N ILE A 150 1.97 9.53 11.82
CA ILE A 150 3.14 8.86 12.38
C ILE A 150 4.25 9.90 12.46
N ALA A 151 4.67 10.19 13.69
CA ALA A 151 5.78 11.08 14.06
C ALA A 151 7.13 10.35 13.99
#